data_AF-A0A0P7KT80-F1
#
_entry.id   AF-A0A0P7KT80-F1
#
_cell.length_a   1.000
_cell.length_b   1.000
_cell.length_c   1.000
_cell.angle_alpha   90.00
_cell.angle_beta   90.00
_cell.angle_gamma   90.00
#
_symmetry.space_group_name_H-M   'P 1'
#
loop_
_entity.id
_entity.type
_entity.pdbx_description
1 polymer ?
#
loop_
_entity_poly.entity_id
_entity_poly.type
_entity_poly.pdbx_seq_one_letter_code
_entity_poly.pdbx_strand_id
1 'polypeptide(L)'
;MLRNVKVKATIAEMRRERLEQEDLDKTDVLQKYKAIAFADITDFIDFTQVESESTETSVEYNPDGSKKSEKTEVVPYTYTKFSMHHSEEIDGTLITELSKGKDGMFKVKLADKMAALAFLAKYTDLLNENELKRLREEKVKVDIAKTRSETKGNGITTASAVDLSKLTTEELRELAARNKR
;
A
#
# COMPACT_ATOMS: atom_id res chain seq x y z
N MET A 1 50.36 14.96 -37.38
CA MET A 1 49.10 14.17 -37.46
C MET A 1 48.71 13.43 -36.17
N LEU A 2 49.55 13.40 -35.12
CA LEU A 2 49.25 12.69 -33.84
C LEU A 2 48.27 13.42 -32.90
N ARG A 3 48.09 14.74 -33.03
CA ARG A 3 47.14 15.53 -32.20
C ARG A 3 45.69 15.12 -32.42
N ASN A 4 45.29 14.83 -33.66
CA ASN A 4 43.91 14.49 -34.00
C ASN A 4 43.54 13.07 -33.51
N VAL A 5 44.50 12.14 -33.51
CA VAL A 5 44.32 10.78 -32.98
C VAL A 5 44.12 10.78 -31.47
N LYS A 6 44.93 11.55 -30.72
CA LYS A 6 44.77 11.70 -29.27
C LYS A 6 43.44 12.37 -28.91
N VAL A 7 43.06 13.44 -29.61
CA VAL A 7 41.78 14.13 -29.39
C VAL A 7 40.59 13.22 -29.68
N LYS A 8 40.61 12.42 -30.76
CA LYS A 8 39.57 11.42 -31.03
C LYS A 8 39.49 10.35 -29.95
N ALA A 9 40.64 9.86 -29.45
CA ALA A 9 40.68 8.86 -28.39
C ALA A 9 40.06 9.40 -27.08
N THR A 10 40.43 10.62 -26.68
CA THR A 10 39.86 11.28 -25.50
C THR A 10 38.36 11.55 -25.65
N ILE A 11 37.89 11.99 -26.82
CA ILE A 11 36.44 12.15 -27.08
C ILE A 11 35.72 10.81 -27.01
N ALA A 12 36.33 9.72 -27.48
CA ALA A 12 35.74 8.39 -27.40
C ALA A 12 35.65 7.88 -25.96
N GLU A 13 36.68 8.12 -25.13
CA GLU A 13 36.63 7.83 -23.69
C GLU A 13 35.55 8.64 -22.98
N MET A 14 35.52 9.97 -23.15
CA MET A 14 34.49 10.82 -22.54
C MET A 14 33.06 10.41 -22.93
N ARG A 15 32.86 9.92 -24.17
CA ARG A 15 31.56 9.39 -24.60
C ARG A 15 31.20 8.09 -23.92
N ARG A 16 32.17 7.19 -23.70
CA ARG A 16 31.96 5.93 -22.97
C ARG A 16 31.64 6.21 -21.50
N GLU A 17 32.42 7.06 -20.85
CA GLU A 17 32.18 7.47 -19.46
C GLU A 17 30.78 8.07 -19.28
N ARG A 18 30.35 8.96 -20.20
CA ARG A 18 29.00 9.50 -20.17
C ARG A 18 27.91 8.43 -20.34
N LEU A 19 28.12 7.47 -21.26
CA LEU A 19 27.18 6.36 -21.47
C LEU A 19 27.06 5.48 -20.23
N GLU A 20 28.19 5.14 -19.60
CA GLU A 20 28.23 4.37 -18.36
C GLU A 20 27.54 5.12 -17.21
N GLN A 21 27.78 6.43 -17.07
CA GLN A 21 27.08 7.28 -16.10
C GLN A 21 25.56 7.31 -16.36
N GLU A 22 25.13 7.49 -17.60
CA GLU A 22 23.70 7.49 -17.95
C GLU A 22 23.03 6.14 -17.65
N ASP A 23 23.73 5.01 -17.84
CA ASP A 23 23.20 3.69 -17.52
C ASP A 23 23.18 3.40 -16.01
N LEU A 24 24.17 3.91 -15.25
CA LEU A 24 24.13 3.91 -13.79
C LEU A 24 22.94 4.74 -13.27
N ASP A 25 22.76 5.95 -13.80
CA ASP A 25 21.65 6.84 -13.42
C ASP A 25 20.29 6.21 -13.72
N LYS A 26 20.12 5.57 -14.89
CA LYS A 26 18.89 4.83 -15.22
C LYS A 26 18.64 3.69 -14.25
N THR A 27 19.69 2.95 -13.89
CA THR A 27 19.59 1.84 -12.94
C THR A 27 19.17 2.34 -11.57
N ASP A 28 19.75 3.44 -11.09
CA ASP A 28 19.40 4.05 -9.80
C ASP A 28 17.95 4.53 -9.75
N VAL A 29 17.48 5.16 -10.83
CA VAL A 29 16.07 5.55 -10.96
C VAL A 29 15.17 4.32 -10.93
N LEU A 30 15.54 3.26 -11.65
CA LEU A 30 14.77 2.01 -11.67
C LEU A 30 14.69 1.37 -10.27
N GLN A 31 15.78 1.40 -9.50
CA GLN A 31 15.80 0.90 -8.12
C GLN A 31 14.87 1.69 -7.19
N LYS A 32 14.83 3.02 -7.31
CA LYS A 32 13.86 3.85 -6.55
C LYS A 32 12.41 3.47 -6.87
N TYR A 33 12.10 3.28 -8.15
CA TYR A 33 10.75 2.83 -8.54
C TYR A 33 10.45 1.39 -8.12
N LYS A 34 11.44 0.49 -8.08
CA LYS A 34 11.29 -0.86 -7.50
C LYS A 34 10.93 -0.80 -6.02
N ALA A 35 11.64 0.03 -5.24
CA ALA A 35 11.36 0.22 -3.82
C ALA A 35 9.90 0.68 -3.61
N ILE A 36 9.44 1.70 -4.35
CA ILE A 36 8.05 2.18 -4.28
C ILE A 36 7.05 1.12 -4.74
N ALA A 37 7.31 0.47 -5.86
CA ALA A 37 6.39 -0.49 -6.46
C ALA A 37 6.18 -1.73 -5.59
N PHE A 38 7.18 -2.10 -4.79
CA PHE A 38 7.21 -3.34 -4.04
C PHE A 38 7.06 -3.16 -2.52
N ALA A 39 6.98 -1.92 -2.05
CA ALA A 39 6.70 -1.59 -0.66
C ALA A 39 5.33 -2.12 -0.21
N ASP A 40 5.27 -2.57 1.04
CA ASP A 40 4.03 -2.83 1.76
C ASP A 40 3.91 -1.89 2.96
N ILE A 41 2.69 -1.49 3.31
CA ILE A 41 2.45 -0.65 4.49
C ILE A 41 2.80 -1.39 5.78
N THR A 42 2.72 -2.72 5.80
CA THR A 42 3.13 -3.54 6.96
C THR A 42 4.63 -3.52 7.23
N ASP A 43 5.44 -3.06 6.28
CA ASP A 43 6.88 -2.86 6.49
C ASP A 43 7.15 -1.60 7.36
N PHE A 44 6.12 -0.81 7.67
CA PHE A 44 6.22 0.44 8.41
C PHE A 44 5.37 0.46 9.69
N ILE A 45 4.22 -0.21 9.68
CA ILE A 45 3.24 -0.15 10.76
C ILE A 45 2.66 -1.53 11.11
N ASP A 46 2.49 -1.74 12.41
CA ASP A 46 1.76 -2.87 12.96
C ASP A 46 0.33 -2.50 13.32
N PHE A 47 -0.58 -3.45 13.08
CA PHE A 47 -1.98 -3.36 13.44
C PHE A 47 -2.25 -4.36 14.57
N THR A 48 -2.47 -3.85 15.79
CA THR A 48 -2.77 -4.69 16.95
C THR A 48 -4.20 -4.48 17.40
N GLN A 49 -4.96 -5.56 17.52
CA GLN A 49 -6.26 -5.53 18.16
C GLN A 49 -6.08 -5.48 19.67
N VAL A 50 -6.60 -4.43 20.32
CA VAL A 50 -6.45 -4.20 21.75
C VAL A 50 -7.84 -4.21 22.40
N GLU A 51 -8.03 -5.11 23.35
CA GLU A 51 -9.17 -5.12 24.25
C GLU A 51 -8.94 -4.07 25.35
N SER A 52 -9.97 -3.28 25.64
CA SER A 52 -9.91 -2.21 26.62
C SER A 52 -11.28 -2.03 27.26
N GLU A 53 -11.33 -1.19 28.29
CA GLU A 53 -12.51 -0.92 29.08
C GLU A 53 -12.78 0.59 29.05
N SER A 54 -14.02 0.97 28.81
CA SER A 54 -14.49 2.35 28.86
C SER A 54 -15.47 2.50 30.01
N THR A 55 -15.38 3.62 30.73
CA THR A 55 -16.35 3.96 31.78
C THR A 55 -17.45 4.80 31.17
N GLU A 56 -18.66 4.27 31.14
CA GLU A 56 -19.85 4.98 30.67
C GLU A 56 -20.72 5.36 31.87
N THR A 57 -21.15 6.62 31.93
CA THR A 57 -22.03 7.12 32.99
C THR A 57 -23.35 7.56 32.38
N SER A 58 -24.42 6.87 32.75
CA SER A 58 -25.79 7.22 32.39
C SER A 58 -26.46 7.94 33.56
N VAL A 59 -27.04 9.11 33.29
CA VAL A 59 -27.75 9.92 34.29
C VAL A 59 -29.23 10.01 33.91
N GLU A 60 -30.12 9.52 34.77
CA GLU A 60 -31.55 9.81 34.64
C GLU A 60 -31.88 11.11 35.37
N TYR A 61 -32.71 11.93 34.73
CA TYR A 61 -33.24 13.15 35.31
C TYR A 61 -34.74 13.01 35.56
N ASN A 62 -35.21 13.64 36.63
CA ASN A 62 -36.63 13.85 36.88
C ASN A 62 -37.19 14.90 35.92
N PRO A 63 -38.54 14.97 35.74
CA PRO A 63 -39.17 16.00 34.91
C PRO A 63 -38.88 17.45 35.33
N ASP A 64 -38.52 17.66 36.60
CA ASP A 64 -38.12 18.96 37.16
C ASP A 64 -36.63 19.31 36.92
N GLY A 65 -35.89 18.45 36.22
CA GLY A 65 -34.47 18.60 35.95
C GLY A 65 -33.55 18.17 37.11
N SER A 66 -34.09 17.72 38.24
CA SER A 66 -33.28 17.16 39.33
C SER A 66 -32.73 15.78 38.95
N LYS A 67 -31.53 15.45 39.45
CA LYS A 67 -30.88 14.16 39.17
C LYS A 67 -31.64 13.03 39.88
N LYS A 68 -32.16 12.07 39.12
CA LYS A 68 -32.92 10.92 39.63
C LYS A 68 -32.02 9.75 39.98
N SER A 69 -31.12 9.39 39.07
CA SER A 69 -30.15 8.31 39.28
C SER A 69 -28.90 8.52 38.43
N GLU A 70 -27.81 7.90 38.84
CA GLU A 70 -26.57 7.81 38.07
C GLU A 70 -26.07 6.39 38.15
N LYS A 71 -25.81 5.80 36.98
CA LYS A 71 -25.24 4.49 36.85
C LYS A 71 -23.95 4.60 36.06
N THR A 72 -22.87 4.14 36.67
CA THR A 72 -21.56 4.03 36.02
C THR A 72 -21.30 2.56 35.74
N GLU A 73 -21.04 2.24 34.48
CA GLU A 73 -20.74 0.89 34.02
C GLU A 73 -19.39 0.87 33.32
N VAL A 74 -18.66 -0.23 33.53
CA VAL A 74 -17.43 -0.52 32.78
C VAL A 74 -17.84 -1.38 31.59
N VAL A 75 -17.67 -0.84 30.39
CA VAL A 75 -18.04 -1.49 29.14
C VAL A 75 -16.77 -1.91 28.40
N PRO A 76 -16.57 -3.21 28.12
CA PRO A 76 -15.45 -3.67 27.33
C PRO A 76 -15.63 -3.23 25.87
N TYR A 77 -14.55 -2.82 25.23
CA TYR A 77 -14.52 -2.51 23.80
C TYR A 77 -13.19 -2.95 23.20
N THR A 78 -13.17 -3.05 21.88
CA THR A 78 -11.96 -3.43 21.14
C THR A 78 -11.67 -2.37 20.09
N TYR A 79 -10.40 -1.97 19.99
CA TYR A 79 -9.94 -1.04 18.97
C TYR A 79 -8.65 -1.53 18.31
N THR A 80 -8.36 -1.04 17.11
CA THR A 80 -7.08 -1.29 16.44
C THR A 80 -6.09 -0.20 16.82
N LYS A 81 -4.98 -0.59 17.44
CA LYS A 81 -3.84 0.26 17.69
C LYS A 81 -2.86 0.18 16.52
N PHE A 82 -2.41 1.34 16.06
CA PHE A 82 -1.35 1.46 15.05
C PHE A 82 -0.04 1.80 15.76
N SER A 83 1.01 1.02 15.50
CA SER A 83 2.36 1.29 16.00
C SER A 83 3.32 1.34 14.82
N MET A 84 4.08 2.43 14.71
CA MET A 84 5.10 2.55 13.67
C MET A 84 6.40 1.89 14.14
N HIS A 85 7.08 1.18 13.24
CA HIS A 85 8.40 0.61 13.51
C HIS A 85 9.44 1.70 13.76
N HIS A 86 10.59 1.31 14.31
CA HIS A 86 11.65 2.27 14.59
C HIS A 86 12.19 2.89 13.31
N SER A 87 12.60 4.16 13.36
CA SER A 87 13.09 4.90 12.19
C SER A 87 14.30 4.27 11.52
N GLU A 88 15.07 3.47 12.26
CA GLU A 88 16.24 2.74 11.78
C GLU A 88 15.89 1.47 10.98
N GLU A 89 14.66 0.98 11.14
CA GLU A 89 14.17 -0.27 10.52
C GLU A 89 13.35 0.01 9.25
N ILE A 90 12.96 1.27 9.03
CA ILE A 90 12.08 1.66 7.93
C ILE A 90 12.80 2.53 6.90
N ASP A 91 12.41 2.38 5.63
CA ASP A 91 12.82 3.30 4.58
C ASP A 91 11.88 4.51 4.50
N GLY A 92 12.19 5.55 5.28
CA GLY A 92 11.42 6.79 5.30
C GLY A 92 11.30 7.50 3.94
N THR A 93 12.13 7.16 2.94
CA THR A 93 12.04 7.78 1.60
C THR A 93 10.78 7.36 0.84
N LEU A 94 10.12 6.29 1.27
CA LEU A 94 8.90 5.76 0.68
C LEU A 94 7.63 6.41 1.26
N ILE A 95 7.75 7.23 2.30
CA ILE A 95 6.63 7.89 2.98
C ILE A 95 6.42 9.28 2.38
N THR A 96 5.22 9.53 1.86
CA THR A 96 4.82 10.84 1.30
C THR A 96 4.05 11.71 2.28
N GLU A 97 3.37 11.11 3.25
CA GLU A 97 2.63 11.82 4.28
C GLU A 97 2.73 11.06 5.61
N LEU A 98 3.11 11.76 6.67
CA LEU A 98 3.04 11.28 8.05
C LEU A 98 2.38 12.39 8.88
N SER A 99 1.21 12.12 9.44
CA SER A 99 0.50 13.07 10.29
C SER A 99 -0.18 12.39 11.48
N LYS A 100 -0.35 13.14 12.56
CA LYS A 100 -1.09 12.72 13.75
C LYS A 100 -2.39 13.49 13.83
N GLY A 101 -3.52 12.78 13.83
CA GLY A 101 -4.85 13.34 14.01
C GLY A 101 -5.08 13.87 15.43
N LYS A 102 -6.15 14.65 15.60
CA LYS A 102 -6.57 15.20 16.92
C LYS A 102 -7.01 14.11 17.90
N ASP A 103 -7.48 12.99 17.37
CA ASP A 103 -7.83 11.75 18.05
C ASP A 103 -6.59 10.89 18.40
N GLY A 104 -5.40 11.32 17.98
CA GLY A 104 -4.16 10.58 18.18
C GLY A 104 -3.90 9.47 17.15
N MET A 105 -4.78 9.27 16.15
CA MET A 105 -4.55 8.30 15.08
C MET A 105 -3.48 8.81 14.11
N PHE A 106 -2.56 7.94 13.71
CA PHE A 106 -1.54 8.26 12.71
C PHE A 106 -2.08 8.00 11.30
N LYS A 107 -1.92 8.98 10.42
CA LYS A 107 -2.17 8.84 8.99
C LYS A 107 -0.83 8.75 8.28
N VAL A 108 -0.63 7.62 7.60
CA VAL A 108 0.57 7.33 6.81
C VAL A 108 0.16 7.14 5.36
N LYS A 109 0.89 7.78 4.44
CA LYS A 109 0.78 7.50 3.01
C LYS A 109 2.15 7.14 2.46
N LEU A 110 2.18 6.06 1.69
CA LEU A 110 3.35 5.69 0.91
C LEU A 110 3.33 6.40 -0.46
N ALA A 111 4.46 6.36 -1.16
CA ALA A 111 4.56 6.79 -2.54
C ALA A 111 3.63 5.97 -3.46
N ASP A 112 3.26 6.56 -4.60
CA ASP A 112 2.26 5.97 -5.51
C ASP A 112 2.80 4.69 -6.17
N LYS A 113 2.34 3.56 -5.63
CA LYS A 113 2.63 2.21 -6.11
C LYS A 113 2.15 1.99 -7.55
N MET A 114 1.00 2.54 -7.95
CA MET A 114 0.47 2.38 -9.31
C MET A 114 1.35 3.09 -10.34
N ALA A 115 1.76 4.33 -10.03
CA ALA A 115 2.67 5.09 -10.88
C ALA A 115 4.01 4.38 -11.03
N ALA A 116 4.54 3.82 -9.94
CA ALA A 116 5.79 3.08 -9.97
C ALA A 116 5.71 1.77 -10.78
N LEU A 117 4.65 0.97 -10.60
CA LEU A 117 4.42 -0.22 -11.41
C LEU A 117 4.25 0.11 -12.89
N ALA A 118 3.59 1.23 -13.21
CA ALA A 118 3.45 1.71 -14.59
C ALA A 118 4.78 2.17 -15.19
N PHE A 119 5.65 2.80 -14.40
CA PHE A 119 7.01 3.16 -14.81
C PHE A 119 7.83 1.91 -15.11
N LEU A 120 7.89 0.95 -14.17
CA LEU A 120 8.64 -0.30 -14.34
C LEU A 120 8.16 -1.12 -15.54
N ALA A 121 6.87 -1.09 -15.84
CA ALA A 121 6.30 -1.78 -17.01
C ALA A 121 6.76 -1.21 -18.36
N LYS A 122 7.33 0.01 -18.41
CA LYS A 122 7.91 0.59 -19.63
C LYS A 122 9.35 0.12 -19.89
N TYR A 123 10.02 -0.39 -18.86
CA TYR A 123 11.45 -0.75 -18.87
C TYR A 123 11.65 -2.22 -18.47
N THR A 124 10.75 -3.10 -18.92
CA THR A 124 10.80 -4.53 -18.58
C THR A 124 12.04 -5.24 -19.10
N ASP A 125 12.68 -4.69 -20.13
CA ASP A 125 13.96 -5.13 -20.69
C ASP A 125 15.13 -4.95 -19.71
N LEU A 126 15.00 -4.01 -18.75
CA LEU A 126 15.98 -3.77 -17.69
C LEU A 126 15.70 -4.56 -16.40
N LEU A 127 14.67 -5.42 -16.40
CA LEU A 127 14.27 -6.23 -15.25
C LEU A 127 14.73 -7.67 -15.40
N ASN A 128 15.18 -8.27 -14.29
CA ASN A 128 15.44 -9.71 -14.27
C ASN A 128 14.13 -10.53 -14.16
N GLU A 129 14.22 -11.85 -14.32
CA GLU A 129 13.05 -12.74 -14.32
C GLU A 129 12.22 -12.67 -13.03
N ASN A 130 12.89 -12.57 -11.87
CA ASN A 130 12.22 -12.48 -10.57
C ASN A 130 11.47 -11.15 -10.42
N GLU A 131 12.09 -10.04 -10.86
CA GLU A 131 11.49 -8.72 -10.87
C GLU A 131 10.28 -8.64 -11.81
N LEU A 132 10.37 -9.27 -12.99
CA LEU A 132 9.24 -9.38 -13.91
C LEU A 132 8.08 -10.18 -13.33
N LYS A 133 8.38 -11.29 -12.64
CA LYS A 133 7.36 -12.09 -11.93
C LYS A 133 6.68 -11.25 -10.84
N ARG A 134 7.46 -10.57 -9.99
CA ARG A 134 6.93 -9.71 -8.92
C ARG A 134 6.12 -8.54 -9.48
N LEU A 135 6.58 -7.89 -10.56
CA LEU A 135 5.85 -6.82 -11.24
C LEU A 135 4.46 -7.29 -11.72
N ARG A 136 4.37 -8.49 -12.32
CA ARG A 136 3.08 -9.06 -12.76
C ARG A 136 2.16 -9.36 -11.58
N GLU A 137 2.69 -9.96 -10.52
CA GLU A 137 1.92 -10.27 -9.31
C GLU A 137 1.36 -9.00 -8.65
N GLU A 138 2.19 -7.96 -8.50
CA GLU A 138 1.77 -6.69 -7.89
C GLU A 138 0.74 -5.95 -8.76
N LYS A 139 0.88 -5.96 -10.10
CA LYS A 139 -0.14 -5.41 -10.98
C LYS A 139 -1.49 -6.10 -10.79
N VAL A 140 -1.52 -7.43 -10.74
CA VAL A 140 -2.76 -8.19 -10.51
C VAL A 140 -3.38 -7.84 -9.14
N LYS A 141 -2.58 -7.77 -8.07
CA LYS A 141 -3.06 -7.39 -6.74
C LYS A 141 -3.71 -6.00 -6.74
N VAL A 142 -3.04 -5.04 -7.38
CA VAL A 142 -3.53 -3.66 -7.46
C VAL A 142 -4.80 -3.56 -8.31
N ASP A 143 -4.88 -4.28 -9.43
CA ASP A 143 -6.09 -4.34 -10.26
C ASP A 143 -7.27 -4.93 -9.48
N ILE A 144 -7.05 -6.03 -8.75
CA ILE A 144 -8.07 -6.62 -7.86
C ILE A 144 -8.52 -5.62 -6.79
N ALA A 145 -7.57 -4.93 -6.14
CA ALA A 145 -7.88 -3.94 -5.11
C ALA A 145 -8.71 -2.77 -5.68
N LYS A 146 -8.35 -2.29 -6.88
CA LYS A 146 -9.07 -1.24 -7.58
C LYS A 146 -10.50 -1.67 -7.93
N THR A 147 -10.68 -2.83 -8.55
CA THR A 147 -12.01 -3.36 -8.88
C THR A 147 -12.88 -3.56 -7.63
N ARG A 148 -12.30 -4.09 -6.54
CA ARG A 148 -13.02 -4.23 -5.25
C ARG A 148 -13.49 -2.89 -4.70
N SER A 149 -12.67 -1.84 -4.81
CA SER A 149 -13.04 -0.49 -4.37
C SER A 149 -14.19 0.07 -5.21
N GLU A 150 -14.14 -0.10 -6.54
CA GLU A 150 -15.20 0.32 -7.47
C GLU A 150 -16.52 -0.43 -7.23
N THR A 151 -16.47 -1.70 -6.85
CA THR A 151 -17.67 -2.50 -6.56
C THR A 151 -18.33 -2.11 -5.23
N LYS A 152 -17.55 -1.66 -4.24
CA LYS A 152 -18.08 -1.13 -2.97
C LYS A 152 -18.59 0.31 -3.09
N GLY A 153 -18.11 1.07 -4.07
CA GLY A 153 -18.57 2.44 -4.35
C GLY A 153 -19.90 2.52 -5.10
N ASN A 154 -20.27 1.48 -5.86
CA ASN A 154 -21.61 1.36 -6.43
C ASN A 154 -22.52 0.63 -5.44
N GLY A 155 -23.30 1.39 -4.67
CA GLY A 155 -24.34 0.85 -3.77
C GLY A 155 -25.39 0.02 -4.52
N ILE A 156 -25.07 -1.25 -4.80
CA ILE A 156 -26.05 -2.27 -5.17
C ILE A 156 -26.36 -3.03 -3.89
N THR A 157 -27.34 -2.50 -3.15
CA THR A 157 -28.17 -3.30 -2.27
C THR A 157 -29.08 -4.15 -3.13
N THR A 158 -28.81 -5.45 -3.28
CA THR A 158 -29.82 -6.53 -3.31
C THR A 158 -29.21 -7.91 -3.54
N ALA A 159 -29.77 -8.87 -2.77
CA ALA A 159 -29.70 -10.33 -2.87
C ALA A 159 -28.44 -11.06 -2.33
N SER A 160 -28.60 -11.58 -1.10
CA SER A 160 -27.86 -12.69 -0.48
C SER A 160 -26.35 -12.74 -0.79
N ALA A 161 -25.55 -12.07 0.03
CA ALA A 161 -24.11 -12.27 0.06
C ALA A 161 -23.82 -13.72 0.47
N VAL A 162 -23.56 -14.58 -0.52
CA VAL A 162 -22.94 -15.87 -0.29
C VAL A 162 -21.47 -15.60 -0.05
N ASP A 163 -20.98 -15.96 1.14
CA ASP A 163 -19.57 -15.82 1.50
C ASP A 163 -18.73 -16.79 0.67
N LEU A 164 -18.01 -16.25 -0.32
CA LEU A 164 -17.15 -17.00 -1.24
C LEU A 164 -15.70 -17.10 -0.73
N SER A 165 -15.39 -16.58 0.46
CA SER A 165 -14.02 -16.54 0.99
C SER A 165 -13.44 -17.93 1.31
N LYS A 166 -14.29 -18.96 1.36
CA LYS A 166 -13.92 -20.34 1.68
C LYS A 166 -13.85 -21.28 0.46
N LEU A 167 -14.14 -20.80 -0.75
CA LEU A 167 -14.09 -21.64 -1.95
C LEU A 167 -12.70 -21.68 -2.55
N THR A 168 -12.33 -22.86 -3.05
CA THR A 168 -11.13 -23.08 -3.83
C THR A 168 -11.25 -22.48 -5.24
N THR A 169 -10.11 -22.27 -5.88
CA THR A 169 -10.03 -21.67 -7.23
C THR A 169 -10.82 -22.46 -8.28
N GLU A 170 -10.90 -23.79 -8.15
CA GLU A 170 -11.68 -24.63 -9.07
C GLU A 170 -13.19 -24.51 -8.85
N GLU A 171 -13.64 -24.40 -7.59
CA GLU A 171 -15.07 -24.21 -7.28
C GLU A 171 -15.59 -22.85 -7.76
N LEU A 172 -14.75 -21.80 -7.69
CA LEU A 172 -15.06 -20.48 -8.26
C LEU A 172 -15.21 -20.55 -9.79
N ARG A 173 -14.45 -21.43 -10.44
CA ARG A 173 -14.45 -21.62 -11.90
C ARG A 173 -15.71 -22.34 -12.37
N GLU A 174 -16.15 -23.38 -11.65
CA GLU A 174 -17.40 -24.09 -11.94
C GLU A 174 -18.64 -23.20 -11.74
N LEU A 175 -18.68 -22.38 -10.68
CA LEU A 175 -19.75 -21.41 -10.45
C LEU A 175 -19.88 -20.41 -11.61
N ALA A 176 -18.75 -19.92 -12.11
CA ALA A 176 -18.73 -19.02 -13.26
C ALA A 176 -19.19 -19.70 -14.56
N ALA A 177 -18.92 -20.99 -14.74
CA ALA A 177 -19.37 -21.76 -15.89
C ALA A 177 -20.88 -22.08 -15.84
N ARG A 178 -21.43 -22.28 -14.63
CA ARG A 178 -22.85 -22.61 -14.42
C ARG A 178 -23.79 -21.42 -14.69
N ASN A 179 -23.34 -20.20 -14.42
CA ASN A 179 -24.09 -18.96 -14.69
C ASN A 179 -24.04 -18.49 -16.16
N LYS A 180 -23.33 -19.21 -17.04
CA LYS A 180 -23.26 -18.93 -18.49
C LYS A 180 -24.25 -19.77 -19.33
N ARG A 181 -25.16 -20.52 -18.70
CA ARG A 181 -26.26 -21.22 -19.37
C ARG A 181 -27.59 -20.51 -19.16
#